data_AF-A0A7S3RM26-F1
#
_entry.id   AF-A0A7S3RM26-F1
#
_cell.length_a   1.000
_cell.length_b   1.000
_cell.length_c   1.000
_cell.angle_alpha   90.00
_cell.angle_beta   90.00
_cell.angle_gamma   90.00
#
_symmetry.space_group_name_H-M   'P 1'
#
loop_
_entity.id
_entity.type
_entity.pdbx_description
1 polymer ?
#
loop_
_entity_poly.entity_id
_entity_poly.type
_entity_poly.pdbx_seq_one_letter_code
_entity_poly.pdbx_strand_id
1 'polypeptide(L)'
;AEVVAATSIDEALEGVRAGGEGSEAAARSVLRLSGEPSCCGALAVRGLPALVECLRSGDVQAARPCAKALARLCAGAAERQDAALAAGALASITLASAQQSCGRVTSHTDPTGTLGAVVDCLAAHGGDPSAVAACGLLLQHLATGVGAAARRAAAMEAGVLPAVAAVARRWDGDCAAILACRAAVRSLTRDSAALQSAARTQGVPAQWLL
;
A
#
# COMPACT_ATOMS: atom_id res chain seq x y z
N ALA A 1 -27.96 -0.27 17.92
CA ALA A 1 -26.94 -1.00 17.12
C ALA A 1 -25.85 -0.06 16.62
N GLU A 2 -26.21 1.01 15.91
CA GLU A 2 -25.26 1.98 15.32
C GLU A 2 -24.40 2.73 16.36
N VAL A 3 -24.99 3.17 17.47
CA VAL A 3 -24.25 3.82 18.58
C VAL A 3 -23.24 2.86 19.23
N VAL A 4 -23.60 1.59 19.41
CA VAL A 4 -22.73 0.57 19.99
C VAL A 4 -21.56 0.24 19.05
N ALA A 5 -21.79 0.22 17.74
CA ALA A 5 -20.74 0.06 16.75
C ALA A 5 -19.78 1.26 16.71
N ALA A 6 -20.30 2.49 16.84
CA ALA A 6 -19.48 3.70 16.90
C ALA A 6 -18.58 3.72 18.15
N THR A 7 -19.11 3.37 19.32
CA THR A 7 -18.32 3.25 20.56
C THR A 7 -17.23 2.18 20.44
N SER A 8 -17.56 1.02 19.86
CA SER A 8 -16.60 -0.07 19.64
C SER A 8 -15.49 0.29 18.65
N ILE A 9 -15.79 1.12 17.64
CA ILE A 9 -14.77 1.65 16.71
C ILE A 9 -13.83 2.60 17.45
N ASP A 10 -14.36 3.49 18.27
CA ASP A 10 -13.56 4.50 18.97
C ASP A 10 -12.61 3.89 19.99
N GLU A 11 -13.11 2.97 20.81
CA GLU A 11 -12.29 2.22 21.77
C GLU A 11 -11.16 1.46 21.07
N ALA A 12 -11.46 0.82 19.94
CA ALA A 12 -10.46 0.08 19.17
C ALA A 12 -9.41 1.01 18.53
N LEU A 13 -9.82 2.19 18.05
CA LEU A 13 -8.89 3.17 17.47
C LEU A 13 -8.03 3.85 18.55
N GLU A 14 -8.58 4.13 19.73
CA GLU A 14 -7.82 4.65 20.87
C GLU A 14 -6.78 3.64 21.35
N GLY A 15 -7.14 2.36 21.46
CA GLY A 15 -6.19 1.30 21.82
C GLY A 15 -5.05 1.16 20.80
N VAL A 16 -5.31 1.38 19.51
CA VAL A 16 -4.28 1.41 18.46
C VAL A 16 -3.38 2.64 18.60
N ARG A 17 -3.93 3.81 18.96
CA ARG A 17 -3.15 5.06 19.13
C ARG A 17 -2.30 5.05 20.40
N ALA A 18 -2.80 4.44 21.47
CA ALA A 18 -2.08 4.35 22.74
C ALA A 18 -0.77 3.55 22.61
N GLY A 19 -0.76 2.51 21.75
CA GLY A 19 0.39 1.63 21.56
C GLY A 19 0.70 0.78 22.80
N GLY A 20 1.68 -0.12 22.68
CA GLY A 20 2.17 -0.92 23.82
C GLY A 20 1.31 -2.15 24.13
N GLU A 21 1.22 -2.54 25.42
CA GLU A 21 0.47 -3.73 25.84
C GLU A 21 -1.04 -3.54 25.58
N GLY A 22 -1.56 -4.28 24.60
CA GLY A 22 -2.97 -4.22 24.19
C GLY A 22 -3.21 -3.63 22.79
N SER A 23 -2.19 -3.00 22.18
CA SER A 23 -2.29 -2.44 20.82
C SER A 23 -2.62 -3.50 19.77
N GLU A 24 -2.08 -4.71 19.91
CA GLU A 24 -2.38 -5.83 19.02
C GLU A 24 -3.86 -6.24 19.07
N ALA A 25 -4.42 -6.37 20.28
CA ALA A 25 -5.81 -6.74 20.47
C ALA A 25 -6.74 -5.67 19.89
N ALA A 26 -6.42 -4.39 20.12
CA ALA A 26 -7.11 -3.26 19.52
C ALA A 26 -7.02 -3.29 17.99
N ALA A 27 -5.82 -3.51 17.42
CA ALA A 27 -5.60 -3.61 15.98
C ALA A 27 -6.34 -4.80 15.35
N ARG A 28 -6.43 -5.94 16.04
CA ARG A 28 -7.25 -7.09 15.62
C ARG A 28 -8.75 -6.79 15.65
N SER A 29 -9.22 -6.04 16.65
CA SER A 29 -10.60 -5.55 16.69
C SER A 29 -10.90 -4.61 15.52
N VAL A 30 -9.99 -3.67 15.21
CA VAL A 30 -10.12 -2.81 14.02
C VAL A 30 -10.15 -3.63 12.73
N LEU A 31 -9.29 -4.66 12.60
CA LEU A 31 -9.29 -5.57 11.45
C LEU A 31 -10.62 -6.33 11.31
N ARG A 32 -11.19 -6.80 12.42
CA ARG A 32 -12.49 -7.48 12.43
C ARG A 32 -13.60 -6.53 11.96
N LEU A 33 -13.66 -5.32 12.53
CA LEU A 33 -14.64 -4.28 12.18
C LEU A 33 -14.50 -3.82 10.72
N SER A 34 -13.28 -3.79 10.17
CA SER A 34 -13.05 -3.48 8.75
C SER A 34 -13.63 -4.53 7.78
N GLY A 35 -13.98 -5.72 8.27
CA GLY A 35 -14.68 -6.75 7.50
C GLY A 35 -16.20 -6.62 7.55
N GLU A 36 -16.75 -5.76 8.42
CA GLU A 36 -18.18 -5.55 8.58
C GLU A 36 -18.66 -4.42 7.65
N PRO A 37 -19.62 -4.65 6.75
CA PRO A 37 -20.08 -3.64 5.79
C PRO A 37 -20.63 -2.38 6.46
N SER A 38 -21.33 -2.54 7.59
CA SER A 38 -21.91 -1.45 8.39
C SER A 38 -20.85 -0.56 9.05
N CYS A 39 -19.63 -1.08 9.25
CA CYS A 39 -18.56 -0.39 9.97
C CYS A 39 -17.56 0.28 9.02
N CYS A 40 -17.39 -0.26 7.80
CA CYS A 40 -16.42 0.20 6.80
C CYS A 40 -16.43 1.72 6.55
N GLY A 41 -17.61 2.34 6.48
CA GLY A 41 -17.75 3.78 6.21
C GLY A 41 -17.21 4.64 7.36
N ALA A 42 -17.69 4.40 8.58
CA ALA A 42 -17.24 5.11 9.78
C ALA A 42 -15.74 4.89 10.05
N LEU A 43 -15.27 3.66 9.82
CA LEU A 43 -13.88 3.28 10.02
C LEU A 43 -12.95 3.89 8.95
N ALA A 44 -13.41 4.09 7.71
CA ALA A 44 -12.66 4.84 6.71
C ALA A 44 -12.50 6.33 7.09
N VAL A 45 -13.56 6.96 7.57
CA VAL A 45 -13.52 8.39 7.96
C VAL A 45 -12.63 8.62 9.19
N ARG A 46 -12.72 7.75 10.20
CA ARG A 46 -12.10 7.98 11.52
C ARG A 46 -10.82 7.18 11.75
N GLY A 47 -10.70 6.02 11.11
CA GLY A 47 -9.65 5.04 11.36
C GLY A 47 -8.43 5.17 10.47
N LEU A 48 -8.55 5.71 9.25
CA LEU A 48 -7.41 5.84 8.33
C LEU A 48 -6.21 6.58 8.95
N PRO A 49 -6.36 7.74 9.63
CA PRO A 49 -5.22 8.42 10.25
C PRO A 49 -4.59 7.63 11.40
N ALA A 50 -5.42 7.00 12.24
CA ALA A 50 -4.93 6.22 13.39
C ALA A 50 -4.16 4.97 12.95
N LEU A 51 -4.64 4.30 11.91
CA LEU A 51 -3.98 3.14 11.31
C LEU A 51 -2.65 3.54 10.68
N VAL A 52 -2.61 4.64 9.92
CA VAL A 52 -1.36 5.19 9.36
C VAL A 52 -0.35 5.49 10.46
N GLU A 53 -0.76 6.16 11.53
CA GLU A 53 0.13 6.53 12.62
C GLU A 53 0.68 5.29 13.34
N CYS A 54 -0.13 4.25 13.53
CA CYS A 54 0.32 2.97 14.07
C CYS A 54 1.38 2.29 13.18
N LEU A 55 1.23 2.36 11.86
CA LEU A 55 2.25 1.81 10.95
C LEU A 55 3.53 2.67 10.95
N ARG A 56 3.42 3.97 11.24
CA ARG A 56 4.58 4.87 11.37
C ARG A 56 5.30 4.71 12.71
N SER A 57 4.58 4.43 13.78
CA SER A 57 5.14 4.25 15.13
C SER A 57 6.08 3.04 15.20
N GLY A 58 5.94 2.09 14.27
CA GLY A 58 6.76 0.89 14.21
C GLY A 58 6.38 -0.15 15.27
N ASP A 59 5.18 -0.06 15.84
CA ASP A 59 4.63 -1.10 16.71
C ASP A 59 4.40 -2.39 15.90
N VAL A 60 5.36 -3.31 16.00
CA VAL A 60 5.40 -4.55 15.22
C VAL A 60 4.18 -5.44 15.50
N GLN A 61 3.63 -5.39 16.72
CA GLN A 61 2.50 -6.23 17.11
C GLN A 61 1.19 -5.72 16.48
N ALA A 62 0.98 -4.40 16.47
CA ALA A 62 -0.19 -3.78 15.86
C ALA A 62 -0.06 -3.57 14.34
N ALA A 63 1.16 -3.50 13.80
CA ALA A 63 1.41 -3.16 12.40
C ALA A 63 0.72 -4.11 11.41
N ARG A 64 0.76 -5.42 11.65
CA ARG A 64 0.19 -6.39 10.70
C ARG A 64 -1.35 -6.33 10.62
N PRO A 65 -2.09 -6.34 11.74
CA PRO A 65 -3.54 -6.13 11.69
C PRO A 65 -3.91 -4.76 11.13
N CYS A 66 -3.19 -3.70 11.49
CA CYS A 66 -3.44 -2.34 10.99
C CYS A 66 -3.25 -2.23 9.48
N ALA A 67 -2.17 -2.81 8.92
CA ALA A 67 -1.92 -2.82 7.48
C ALA A 67 -3.02 -3.57 6.72
N LYS A 68 -3.48 -4.72 7.25
CA LYS A 68 -4.59 -5.48 6.65
C LYS A 68 -5.91 -4.72 6.72
N ALA A 69 -6.20 -4.06 7.83
CA ALA A 69 -7.42 -3.27 8.01
C ALA A 69 -7.42 -2.10 7.02
N LEU A 70 -6.30 -1.39 6.92
CA LEU A 70 -6.10 -0.29 5.99
C LEU A 70 -6.29 -0.75 4.53
N ALA A 71 -5.69 -1.88 4.14
CA ALA A 71 -5.85 -2.44 2.79
C ALA A 71 -7.32 -2.77 2.46
N ARG A 72 -8.08 -3.30 3.42
CA ARG A 72 -9.52 -3.57 3.24
C ARG A 72 -10.34 -2.30 3.05
N LEU A 73 -10.04 -1.25 3.82
CA LEU A 73 -10.73 0.03 3.68
C LEU A 73 -10.43 0.69 2.32
N CYS A 74 -9.20 0.54 1.82
CA CYS A 74 -8.76 1.04 0.51
C CYS A 74 -9.37 0.25 -0.66
N ALA A 75 -9.67 -1.04 -0.50
CA ALA A 75 -10.28 -1.85 -1.56
C ALA A 75 -11.74 -1.47 -1.88
N GLY A 76 -12.30 -0.46 -1.20
CA GLY A 76 -13.67 0.03 -1.35
C GLY A 76 -13.84 1.17 -2.37
N ALA A 77 -14.92 1.93 -2.18
CA ALA A 77 -15.33 3.06 -3.03
C ALA A 77 -14.23 4.13 -3.23
N ALA A 78 -14.26 4.83 -4.38
CA ALA A 78 -13.22 5.76 -4.81
C ALA A 78 -12.92 6.86 -3.78
N GLU A 79 -13.92 7.35 -3.08
CA GLU A 79 -13.79 8.38 -2.04
C GLU A 79 -12.95 7.88 -0.85
N ARG A 80 -13.00 6.58 -0.55
CA ARG A 80 -12.16 5.95 0.48
C ARG A 80 -10.71 5.76 0.00
N GLN A 81 -10.52 5.55 -1.30
CA GLN A 81 -9.20 5.48 -1.91
C GLN A 81 -8.51 6.85 -1.87
N ASP A 82 -9.24 7.92 -2.17
CA ASP A 82 -8.74 9.30 -2.10
C ASP A 82 -8.44 9.71 -0.65
N ALA A 83 -9.29 9.37 0.31
CA ALA A 83 -9.03 9.60 1.73
C ALA A 83 -7.81 8.82 2.24
N ALA A 84 -7.64 7.57 1.79
CA ALA A 84 -6.47 6.75 2.12
C ALA A 84 -5.18 7.30 1.50
N LEU A 85 -5.26 7.80 0.26
CA LEU A 85 -4.16 8.48 -0.41
C LEU A 85 -3.76 9.75 0.34
N ALA A 86 -4.73 10.59 0.70
CA ALA A 86 -4.51 11.81 1.48
C ALA A 86 -3.88 11.51 2.85
N ALA A 87 -4.25 10.39 3.47
CA ALA A 87 -3.67 9.94 4.73
C ALA A 87 -2.28 9.29 4.60
N GLY A 88 -1.76 9.04 3.39
CA GLY A 88 -0.49 8.31 3.23
C GLY A 88 -0.58 6.82 3.58
N ALA A 89 -1.78 6.24 3.46
CA ALA A 89 -2.09 4.85 3.79
C ALA A 89 -1.24 3.84 3.03
N LEU A 90 -1.04 4.08 1.74
CA LEU A 90 -0.28 3.22 0.85
C LEU A 90 1.22 3.21 1.20
N ALA A 91 1.80 4.38 1.50
CA ALA A 91 3.16 4.49 2.01
C ALA A 91 3.33 3.70 3.32
N SER A 92 2.31 3.76 4.18
CA SER A 92 2.32 3.14 5.50
C SER A 92 2.14 1.63 5.45
N ILE A 93 1.32 1.07 4.56
CA ILE A 93 1.23 -0.39 4.32
C ILE A 93 2.55 -0.94 3.80
N THR A 94 3.21 -0.18 2.90
CA THR A 94 4.50 -0.56 2.34
C THR A 94 5.59 -0.49 3.40
N LEU A 95 5.58 0.56 4.24
CA LEU A 95 6.47 0.70 5.38
C LEU A 95 6.25 -0.44 6.38
N ALA A 96 5.00 -0.81 6.69
CA ALA A 96 4.69 -1.89 7.60
C ALA A 96 5.13 -3.26 7.06
N SER A 97 5.00 -3.48 5.75
CA SER A 97 5.47 -4.69 5.08
C SER A 97 7.01 -4.75 5.07
N ALA A 98 7.68 -3.62 4.79
CA ALA A 98 9.13 -3.47 4.85
C ALA A 98 9.69 -3.57 6.28
N GLN A 99 9.00 -3.01 7.29
CA GLN A 99 9.36 -3.08 8.71
C GLN A 99 9.24 -4.51 9.25
N GLN A 100 8.20 -5.25 8.84
CA GLN A 100 8.02 -6.66 9.19
C GLN A 100 9.13 -7.55 8.60
N SER A 101 9.62 -7.22 7.40
CA SER A 101 10.69 -7.98 6.75
C SER A 101 12.11 -7.51 7.10
N CYS A 102 12.30 -6.26 7.54
CA CYS A 102 13.65 -5.68 7.62
C CYS A 102 14.00 -4.84 8.86
N GLY A 103 13.08 -4.57 9.78
CA GLY A 103 13.38 -3.76 10.97
C GLY A 103 13.64 -2.28 10.65
N ARG A 104 12.63 -1.44 10.94
CA ARG A 104 12.65 0.05 10.89
C ARG A 104 13.10 0.69 9.57
N VAL A 105 12.15 0.97 8.70
CA VAL A 105 12.24 2.06 7.71
C VAL A 105 11.43 3.26 8.23
N THR A 106 11.99 4.47 8.17
CA THR A 106 11.36 5.73 8.61
C THR A 106 10.84 6.51 7.40
N SER A 107 9.55 6.86 7.38
CA SER A 107 8.81 7.42 6.24
C SER A 107 8.76 8.96 6.23
N HIS A 108 8.67 9.58 5.05
CA HIS A 108 8.22 10.96 4.83
C HIS A 108 7.06 10.98 3.80
N THR A 109 6.07 11.85 4.05
CA THR A 109 4.73 11.95 3.43
C THR A 109 4.67 12.95 2.29
N ASP A 110 4.73 12.45 1.06
CA ASP A 110 4.37 13.15 -0.18
C ASP A 110 3.97 12.05 -1.21
N PRO A 111 3.10 12.23 -2.23
CA PRO A 111 2.93 11.23 -3.29
C PRO A 111 4.26 10.87 -3.96
N THR A 112 5.17 11.85 -4.07
CA THR A 112 6.59 11.66 -4.44
C THR A 112 7.32 10.80 -3.41
N GLY A 113 7.08 11.02 -2.12
CA GLY A 113 7.63 10.22 -1.02
C GLY A 113 7.03 8.81 -0.94
N THR A 114 5.79 8.60 -1.39
CA THR A 114 5.14 7.28 -1.42
C THR A 114 5.70 6.45 -2.56
N LEU A 115 5.84 7.03 -3.75
CA LEU A 115 6.47 6.39 -4.89
C LEU A 115 7.97 6.17 -4.65
N GLY A 116 8.64 7.14 -4.02
CA GLY A 116 10.02 7.00 -3.52
C GLY A 116 10.14 5.85 -2.52
N ALA A 117 9.25 5.76 -1.53
CA ALA A 117 9.25 4.65 -0.57
C ALA A 117 9.00 3.28 -1.22
N VAL A 118 8.19 3.23 -2.30
CA VAL A 118 8.02 2.00 -3.09
C VAL A 118 9.31 1.63 -3.81
N VAL A 119 9.99 2.62 -4.43
CA VAL A 119 11.28 2.40 -5.09
C VAL A 119 12.34 1.94 -4.09
N ASP A 120 12.43 2.59 -2.94
CA ASP A 120 13.34 2.22 -1.85
C ASP A 120 13.03 0.82 -1.31
N CYS A 121 11.74 0.49 -1.14
CA CYS A 121 11.30 -0.84 -0.72
C CYS A 121 11.66 -1.92 -1.74
N LEU A 122 11.45 -1.68 -3.04
CA LEU A 122 11.84 -2.61 -4.10
C LEU A 122 13.37 -2.76 -4.18
N ALA A 123 14.13 -1.69 -3.95
CA ALA A 123 15.59 -1.73 -3.92
C ALA A 123 16.13 -2.54 -2.73
N ALA A 124 15.62 -2.26 -1.53
CA ALA A 124 16.06 -2.88 -0.29
C ALA A 124 15.54 -4.32 -0.12
N HIS A 125 14.33 -4.62 -0.60
CA HIS A 125 13.62 -5.88 -0.36
C HIS A 125 13.20 -6.59 -1.65
N GLY A 126 13.84 -6.29 -2.77
CA GLY A 126 13.57 -6.96 -4.05
C GLY A 126 13.80 -8.47 -4.06
N GLY A 127 14.29 -9.07 -2.97
CA GLY A 127 14.37 -10.52 -2.76
C GLY A 127 13.28 -11.11 -1.85
N ASP A 128 12.44 -10.29 -1.21
CA ASP A 128 11.30 -10.74 -0.43
C ASP A 128 10.02 -10.75 -1.28
N PRO A 129 9.42 -11.93 -1.54
CA PRO A 129 8.21 -12.03 -2.34
C PRO A 129 7.03 -11.25 -1.76
N SER A 130 6.95 -11.12 -0.43
CA SER A 130 5.82 -10.46 0.23
C SER A 130 5.89 -8.94 0.04
N ALA A 131 7.08 -8.35 0.26
CA ALA A 131 7.32 -6.93 0.04
C ALA A 131 7.14 -6.54 -1.45
N VAL A 132 7.67 -7.35 -2.37
CA VAL A 132 7.52 -7.12 -3.81
C VAL A 132 6.06 -7.22 -4.25
N ALA A 133 5.30 -8.21 -3.76
CA ALA A 133 3.87 -8.34 -4.07
C ALA A 133 3.07 -7.13 -3.56
N ALA A 134 3.35 -6.66 -2.35
CA ALA A 134 2.71 -5.47 -1.78
C ALA A 134 2.98 -4.21 -2.61
N CYS A 135 4.23 -4.01 -3.03
CA CYS A 135 4.61 -2.90 -3.92
C CYS A 135 3.89 -2.99 -5.27
N GLY A 136 3.83 -4.18 -5.88
CA GLY A 136 3.11 -4.40 -7.13
C GLY A 136 1.61 -4.06 -7.03
N LEU A 137 0.93 -4.56 -6.00
CA LEU A 137 -0.50 -4.29 -5.79
C LEU A 137 -0.79 -2.79 -5.57
N LEU A 138 0.07 -2.11 -4.81
CA LEU A 138 -0.05 -0.67 -4.58
C LEU A 138 0.09 0.12 -5.88
N LEU A 139 1.11 -0.19 -6.67
CA LEU A 139 1.33 0.45 -7.97
C LEU A 139 0.18 0.20 -8.94
N GLN A 140 -0.39 -1.01 -8.93
CA GLN A 140 -1.59 -1.33 -9.72
C GLN A 140 -2.78 -0.46 -9.31
N HIS A 141 -2.99 -0.27 -8.00
CA HIS A 141 -4.09 0.54 -7.49
C HIS A 141 -3.92 2.02 -7.86
N LEU A 142 -2.71 2.58 -7.68
CA LEU A 142 -2.37 3.96 -8.07
C LEU A 142 -2.64 4.23 -9.55
N ALA A 143 -2.46 3.21 -10.40
CA ALA A 143 -2.65 3.29 -11.83
C ALA A 143 -4.11 3.26 -12.29
N THR A 144 -5.08 3.19 -11.37
CA THR A 144 -6.52 3.14 -11.66
C THR A 144 -7.30 4.24 -10.94
N GLY A 145 -8.54 4.50 -11.36
CA GLY A 145 -9.42 5.52 -10.78
C GLY A 145 -9.27 6.94 -11.33
N VAL A 146 -10.01 7.88 -10.75
CA VAL A 146 -9.96 9.31 -11.11
C VAL A 146 -8.58 9.88 -10.76
N GLY A 147 -7.97 10.65 -11.68
CA GLY A 147 -6.61 11.18 -11.51
C GLY A 147 -5.48 10.18 -11.77
N ALA A 148 -5.78 8.97 -12.26
CA ALA A 148 -4.76 7.95 -12.55
C ALA A 148 -3.69 8.42 -13.54
N ALA A 149 -4.05 9.26 -14.51
CA ALA A 149 -3.08 9.80 -15.49
C ALA A 149 -1.96 10.59 -14.81
N ALA A 150 -2.29 11.48 -13.86
CA ALA A 150 -1.32 12.25 -13.10
C ALA A 150 -0.46 11.35 -12.20
N ARG A 151 -1.07 10.35 -11.55
CA ARG A 151 -0.33 9.37 -10.72
C ARG A 151 0.60 8.49 -11.53
N ARG A 152 0.21 8.09 -12.74
CA ARG A 152 1.07 7.35 -13.67
C ARG A 152 2.28 8.19 -14.06
N ALA A 153 2.08 9.47 -14.39
CA ALA A 153 3.18 10.39 -14.69
C ALA A 153 4.14 10.54 -13.51
N ALA A 154 3.63 10.78 -12.30
CA ALA A 154 4.44 10.85 -11.09
C ALA A 154 5.22 9.55 -10.81
N ALA A 155 4.62 8.38 -11.07
CA ALA A 155 5.30 7.09 -10.93
C ALA A 155 6.49 6.94 -11.90
N MET A 156 6.42 7.56 -13.08
CA MET A 156 7.55 7.58 -14.01
C MET A 156 8.67 8.48 -13.51
N GLU A 157 8.33 9.68 -13.04
CA GLU A 157 9.29 10.64 -12.48
C GLU A 157 10.00 10.07 -11.24
N ALA A 158 9.27 9.32 -10.40
CA ALA A 158 9.82 8.68 -9.22
C ALA A 158 10.72 7.47 -9.51
N GLY A 159 10.82 6.99 -10.76
CA GLY A 159 11.68 5.86 -11.10
C GLY A 159 11.12 4.48 -10.73
N VAL A 160 9.79 4.32 -10.74
CA VAL A 160 9.15 3.02 -10.43
C VAL A 160 9.52 1.93 -11.44
N LEU A 161 9.49 2.26 -12.73
CA LEU A 161 9.77 1.30 -13.81
C LEU A 161 11.17 0.65 -13.73
N PRO A 162 12.27 1.40 -13.54
CA PRO A 162 13.59 0.78 -13.38
C PRO A 162 13.70 -0.04 -12.10
N ALA A 163 13.03 0.36 -11.00
CA ALA A 163 12.99 -0.40 -9.76
C ALA A 163 12.28 -1.75 -9.96
N VAL A 164 11.10 -1.75 -10.60
CA VAL A 164 10.36 -2.98 -10.92
C VAL A 164 11.14 -3.85 -11.90
N ALA A 165 11.82 -3.27 -12.90
CA ALA A 165 12.67 -4.01 -13.82
C ALA A 165 13.87 -4.67 -13.11
N ALA A 166 14.46 -4.01 -12.11
CA ALA A 166 15.53 -4.58 -11.31
C ALA A 166 15.06 -5.81 -10.50
N VAL A 167 13.86 -5.74 -9.95
CA VAL A 167 13.23 -6.90 -9.28
C VAL A 167 12.91 -8.00 -10.28
N ALA A 168 12.36 -7.67 -11.45
CA ALA A 168 12.05 -8.63 -12.51
C ALA A 168 13.28 -9.47 -12.93
N ARG A 169 14.46 -8.85 -12.99
CA ARG A 169 15.71 -9.55 -13.35
C ARG A 169 16.22 -10.51 -12.27
N ARG A 170 15.79 -10.34 -11.02
CA ARG A 170 16.26 -11.16 -9.89
C ARG A 170 15.48 -12.45 -9.72
N TRP A 171 14.32 -12.56 -10.34
CA TRP A 171 13.39 -13.67 -10.16
C TRP A 171 13.14 -14.35 -11.49
N ASP A 172 13.26 -15.68 -11.49
CA ASP A 172 12.90 -16.50 -12.63
C ASP A 172 11.62 -17.27 -12.29
N GLY A 173 10.52 -17.01 -13.02
CA GLY A 173 9.24 -17.70 -12.87
C GLY A 173 8.04 -16.86 -12.38
N ASP A 174 6.87 -17.50 -12.39
CA ASP A 174 5.57 -16.91 -12.03
C ASP A 174 5.26 -17.06 -10.54
N CYS A 175 5.92 -16.26 -9.70
CA CYS A 175 5.50 -16.10 -8.30
C CYS A 175 4.48 -14.96 -8.17
N ALA A 176 3.65 -14.99 -7.10
CA ALA A 176 2.63 -13.96 -6.86
C ALA A 176 3.19 -12.52 -6.87
N ALA A 177 4.44 -12.36 -6.45
CA ALA A 177 5.16 -11.08 -6.45
C ALA A 177 5.42 -10.56 -7.86
N ILE A 178 5.92 -11.43 -8.75
CA ILE A 178 6.18 -11.11 -10.16
C ILE A 178 4.88 -10.84 -10.91
N LEU A 179 3.82 -11.61 -10.63
CA LEU A 179 2.50 -11.38 -11.20
C LEU A 179 1.91 -10.02 -10.79
N ALA A 180 2.07 -9.62 -9.53
CA ALA A 180 1.65 -8.31 -9.04
C ALA A 180 2.44 -7.18 -9.69
N CYS A 181 3.77 -7.29 -9.79
CA CYS A 181 4.61 -6.31 -10.49
C CYS A 181 4.25 -6.20 -11.98
N ARG A 182 3.99 -7.32 -12.65
CA ARG A 182 3.54 -7.36 -14.05
C ARG A 182 2.19 -6.65 -14.21
N ALA A 183 1.23 -6.94 -13.35
CA ALA A 183 -0.09 -6.30 -13.36
C ALA A 183 0.01 -4.78 -13.09
N ALA A 184 0.94 -4.38 -12.23
CA ALA A 184 1.25 -2.98 -11.94
C ALA A 184 1.78 -2.25 -13.17
N VAL A 185 2.83 -2.79 -13.81
CA VAL A 185 3.43 -2.25 -15.03
C VAL A 185 2.36 -2.07 -16.12
N ARG A 186 1.56 -3.11 -16.39
CA ARG A 186 0.46 -3.03 -17.37
C ARG A 186 -0.51 -1.90 -17.08
N SER A 187 -0.86 -1.74 -15.81
CA SER A 187 -1.82 -0.71 -15.39
C SER A 187 -1.22 0.68 -15.48
N LEU A 188 0.07 0.84 -15.13
CA LEU A 188 0.80 2.10 -15.21
C LEU A 188 1.01 2.55 -16.66
N THR A 189 1.27 1.62 -17.58
CA THR A 189 1.48 1.91 -19.00
C THR A 189 0.21 1.75 -19.84
N ARG A 190 -0.95 1.57 -19.20
CA ARG A 190 -2.22 1.33 -19.90
C ARG A 190 -2.56 2.53 -20.77
N ASP A 191 -2.93 2.25 -22.01
CA ASP A 191 -3.39 3.24 -23.00
C ASP A 191 -2.36 4.34 -23.33
N SER A 192 -1.06 4.12 -23.07
CA SER A 192 0.01 5.07 -23.40
C SER A 192 1.19 4.38 -24.08
N ALA A 193 1.24 4.51 -25.41
CA ALA A 193 2.35 4.00 -26.22
C ALA A 193 3.70 4.61 -25.82
N ALA A 194 3.71 5.88 -25.40
CA ALA A 194 4.91 6.55 -24.91
C ALA A 194 5.44 5.89 -23.62
N LEU A 195 4.56 5.60 -22.66
CA LEU A 195 4.94 4.93 -21.41
C LEU A 195 5.35 3.47 -21.64
N GLN A 196 4.70 2.76 -22.56
CA GLN A 196 5.12 1.42 -22.94
C GLN A 196 6.50 1.42 -23.59
N SER A 197 6.79 2.41 -24.44
CA SER A 197 8.12 2.59 -25.05
C SER A 197 9.19 2.88 -23.98
N ALA A 198 8.90 3.80 -23.05
CA ALA A 198 9.78 4.12 -21.94
C ALA A 198 10.04 2.92 -21.00
N ALA A 199 9.03 2.10 -20.74
CA ALA A 199 9.20 0.88 -19.95
C ALA A 199 10.17 -0.11 -20.62
N ARG A 200 10.09 -0.27 -21.94
CA ARG A 200 11.02 -1.14 -22.69
C ARG A 200 12.45 -0.62 -22.62
N THR A 201 12.67 0.68 -22.81
CA THR A 201 14.02 1.28 -22.74
C THR A 201 14.63 1.19 -21.34
N GLN A 202 13.79 1.15 -20.30
CA GLN A 202 14.21 0.97 -18.91
C GLN A 202 14.35 -0.51 -18.48
N GLY A 203 14.23 -1.44 -19.42
CA GLY A 203 14.53 -2.86 -19.20
C GLY A 203 13.39 -3.68 -18.60
N VAL A 204 12.15 -3.20 -18.66
CA VAL A 204 10.97 -3.99 -18.32
C VAL A 204 10.76 -5.07 -19.39
N PRO A 205 10.53 -6.35 -19.02
CA PRO A 205 10.31 -7.42 -19.99
C PRO A 205 9.13 -7.12 -20.93
N ALA A 206 9.32 -7.29 -22.23
CA ALA A 206 8.27 -7.01 -23.22
C ALA A 206 6.98 -7.80 -22.97
N GLN A 207 7.09 -9.04 -22.48
CA GLN A 207 5.96 -9.89 -22.09
C GLN A 207 5.11 -9.31 -20.94
N TRP A 208 5.64 -8.35 -20.19
CA TRP A 208 4.91 -7.68 -19.11
C TRP A 208 4.07 -6.50 -19.62
N LEU A 209 4.25 -6.06 -20.86
CA LEU A 209 3.54 -4.91 -21.44
C LEU A 209 2.36 -5.31 -22.33
N LEU A 210 2.33 -6.57 -22.79
CA LEU A 210 1.19 -7.21 -23.46
C LEU A 210 0.12 -7.56 -22.43
#